data_AF-A0A6H1ZCW3-F1
#
_entry.id   AF-A0A6H1ZCW3-F1
#
_cell.length_a   1.000
_cell.length_b   1.000
_cell.length_c   1.000
_cell.angle_alpha   90.00
_cell.angle_beta   90.00
_cell.angle_gamma   90.00
#
_symmetry.space_group_name_H-M   'P 1'
#
loop_
_entity.id
_entity.type
_entity.pdbx_description
1 polymer ?
#
loop_
_entity_poly.entity_id
_entity_poly.type
_entity_poly.pdbx_seq_one_letter_code
_entity_poly.pdbx_strand_id
1 'polypeptide(L)' 'MSFAIGNKELGKKKNIGDFILCKSCNKRHRIKYGDKILENGTKKPSKLLGFYTCQGKNYLASIAGKDIRR' A
#
# COMPACT_ATOMS: atom_id res chain seq x y z
N MET A 1 -3.30 -20.05 2.45
CA MET A 1 -4.44 -19.12 2.26
C MET A 1 -4.05 -18.06 1.26
N SER A 2 -4.67 -18.07 0.08
CA SER A 2 -4.50 -17.04 -0.95
C SER A 2 -5.48 -15.88 -0.68
N PHE A 3 -4.99 -14.65 -0.74
CA PHE A 3 -5.82 -13.45 -0.67
C PHE A 3 -6.00 -12.89 -2.08
N ALA A 4 -7.24 -12.80 -2.54
CA ALA A 4 -7.60 -12.20 -3.82
C ALA A 4 -8.64 -11.10 -3.58
N ILE A 5 -8.50 -9.98 -4.29
CA ILE A 5 -9.46 -8.88 -4.28
C ILE A 5 -9.76 -8.47 -5.72
N GLY A 6 -11.04 -8.45 -6.09
CA GLY A 6 -11.47 -8.01 -7.41
C GLY A 6 -11.51 -6.49 -7.53
N ASN A 7 -11.43 -5.95 -8.74
CA ASN A 7 -11.42 -4.50 -9.00
C ASN A 7 -12.66 -3.77 -8.43
N LYS A 8 -13.85 -4.38 -8.53
CA LYS A 8 -15.08 -3.81 -7.96
C LYS A 8 -15.01 -3.69 -6.43
N GLU A 9 -14.47 -4.71 -5.77
CA GLU A 9 -14.30 -4.74 -4.32
C GLU A 9 -13.23 -3.75 -3.86
N LEU A 10 -12.14 -3.63 -4.62
CA LEU A 10 -11.10 -2.63 -4.40
C LEU A 10 -11.66 -1.19 -4.52
N GLY A 11 -12.55 -0.93 -5.49
CA GLY A 11 -13.18 0.38 -5.67
C GLY A 11 -14.00 0.84 -4.45
N LYS A 12 -14.61 -0.10 -3.72
CA LYS A 12 -15.39 0.17 -2.50
C LYS A 12 -14.53 0.38 -1.26
N LYS A 13 -13.23 0.05 -1.32
CA LYS A 13 -12.34 0.23 -0.17
C LYS A 13 -12.06 1.70 0.08
N LYS A 14 -11.79 2.02 1.35
CA LYS A 14 -11.37 3.35 1.78
C LYS A 14 -9.95 3.62 1.33
N ASN A 15 -9.62 4.90 1.16
CA ASN A 15 -8.25 5.28 0.87
C ASN A 15 -7.39 5.02 2.11
N ILE A 16 -6.17 4.55 1.90
CA ILE A 16 -5.20 4.38 2.96
C ILE A 16 -4.55 5.74 3.28
N GLY A 17 -4.26 5.99 4.56
CA GLY A 17 -3.49 7.16 4.98
C GLY A 17 -1.98 7.00 4.72
N ASP A 18 -1.17 7.90 5.28
CA ASP A 18 0.30 7.82 5.20
C ASP A 18 0.92 6.78 6.17
N PHE A 19 0.14 6.37 7.18
CA PHE A 19 0.58 5.47 8.23
C PHE A 19 -0.35 4.28 8.39
N ILE A 20 0.21 3.16 8.81
CA ILE A 20 -0.50 1.91 9.01
C ILE A 20 -0.19 1.33 10.39
N LEU A 21 -1.24 0.94 11.13
CA LEU A 21 -1.07 0.16 12.34
C LEU A 21 -0.83 -1.30 11.95
N CYS A 22 0.37 -1.82 12.23
CA CYS A 22 0.71 -3.21 11.95
C CYS A 22 0.12 -4.12 13.02
N LYS A 23 -0.78 -5.04 12.62
CA LYS A 23 -1.37 -6.03 13.52
C LYS A 23 -0.34 -7.01 14.12
N SER A 24 0.82 -7.16 13.49
CA SER A 24 1.86 -8.09 13.93
C SER A 24 2.72 -7.56 15.09
N CYS A 25 2.92 -6.25 15.18
CA CYS A 25 3.81 -5.64 16.18
C CYS A 25 3.15 -4.51 16.99
N ASN A 26 1.88 -4.20 16.70
CA ASN A 26 1.11 -3.09 17.28
C ASN A 26 1.74 -1.70 17.14
N LYS A 27 2.69 -1.51 16.22
CA LYS A 27 3.32 -0.20 15.94
C LYS A 27 2.79 0.41 14.65
N ARG A 28 2.90 1.74 14.56
CA ARG A 28 2.61 2.48 13.33
C ARG A 28 3.83 2.45 12.41
N HIS A 29 3.62 2.05 11.16
CA HIS A 29 4.63 2.09 10.11
C HIS A 29 4.23 3.10 9.04
N ARG A 30 5.21 3.78 8.45
CA ARG A 30 4.96 4.66 7.30
C ARG A 30 4.82 3.84 6.04
N ILE A 31 3.83 4.16 5.22
CA ILE A 31 3.63 3.52 3.93
C ILE A 31 4.58 4.17 2.92
N LYS A 32 5.33 3.32 2.22
CA LYS A 32 6.20 3.70 1.11
C LYS A 32 5.53 3.32 -0.19
N TYR A 33 5.61 4.19 -1.18
CA TYR A 33 5.10 3.96 -2.52
C TYR A 33 6.26 3.82 -3.48
N GLY A 34 6.13 2.94 -4.47
CA GLY A 34 7.06 2.93 -5.61
C GLY A 34 6.90 4.20 -6.44
N ASP A 35 7.97 4.61 -7.12
CA ASP A 35 7.98 5.75 -8.02
C ASP A 35 7.52 5.35 -9.43
N LYS A 36 6.73 6.20 -10.08
CA LYS A 36 6.53 6.20 -11.53
C LYS A 36 7.52 7.18 -12.13
N ILE A 37 8.29 6.74 -13.12
CA ILE A 37 9.06 7.64 -13.98
C ILE A 37 8.12 8.07 -15.10
N LEU A 38 7.83 9.37 -15.19
CA LEU A 38 7.11 9.95 -16.33
C LEU A 38 8.08 10.14 -17.50
N GLU A 39 7.54 10.26 -18.73
CA GLU A 39 8.32 10.39 -19.98
C GLU A 39 9.28 11.59 -19.99
N ASN A 40 9.01 12.59 -19.15
CA ASN A 40 9.82 13.78 -18.92
C ASN A 40 10.83 13.62 -17.75
N GLY A 41 11.14 12.40 -17.31
CA GLY A 41 12.14 12.11 -16.28
C GLY A 41 11.69 12.41 -14.85
N THR A 42 10.47 12.91 -14.64
CA THR A 42 9.95 13.24 -13.30
C THR A 42 9.54 11.98 -12.55
N LYS A 43 10.04 11.81 -11.30
CA LYS A 43 9.62 10.73 -10.40
C LYS A 43 8.41 11.18 -9.59
N LYS A 44 7.26 10.54 -9.78
CA LYS A 44 6.06 10.76 -8.97
C LYS A 44 5.68 9.47 -8.25
N PRO A 45 5.34 9.48 -6.95
CA PRO A 45 4.89 8.27 -6.29
C PRO A 45 3.68 7.69 -7.03
N SER A 46 3.81 6.48 -7.55
CA SER A 46 2.78 5.81 -8.35
C SER A 46 1.48 5.66 -7.57
N LYS A 47 1.57 5.55 -6.24
CA LYS A 47 0.47 5.15 -5.32
C LYS A 47 -0.24 3.85 -5.71
N LEU A 48 0.28 3.12 -6.71
CA LEU A 48 -0.27 1.87 -7.21
C LEU A 48 -0.07 0.75 -6.21
N LEU A 49 1.11 0.65 -5.60
CA LEU A 49 1.40 -0.32 -4.56
C LEU A 49 2.01 0.43 -3.38
N GLY A 50 1.36 0.35 -2.22
CA GLY A 50 1.88 0.86 -0.96
C GLY A 50 2.39 -0.28 -0.11
N PHE A 51 3.61 -0.16 0.39
CA PHE A 51 4.28 -1.17 1.21
C PHE A 51 4.69 -0.59 2.56
N TYR A 52 4.80 -1.45 3.57
CA TYR A 52 5.44 -1.11 4.82
C TYR A 52 6.41 -2.21 5.24
N THR A 53 7.48 -1.83 5.90
CA THR A 53 8.48 -2.76 6.41
C THR A 53 8.25 -2.96 7.90
N CYS A 54 8.09 -4.21 8.33
CA CYS A 54 7.98 -4.59 9.73
C CYS A 54 8.92 -5.77 9.99
N GLN A 55 9.81 -5.64 10.98
CA GLN A 55 10.79 -6.68 11.34
C GLN A 55 11.61 -7.21 10.13
N GLY A 56 12.05 -6.30 9.25
CA GLY A 56 12.83 -6.65 8.06
C GLY A 56 12.05 -7.26 6.90
N LYS A 57 10.73 -7.48 7.05
CA LYS A 57 9.85 -8.01 6.00
C LYS A 57 9.01 -6.90 5.40
N ASN A 58 8.82 -6.94 4.08
CA ASN A 58 7.95 -6.01 3.36
C ASN A 58 6.55 -6.59 3.21
N TYR A 59 5.55 -5.80 3.54
CA TYR A 59 4.14 -6.18 3.48
C TYR A 59 3.38 -5.21 2.60
N LEU A 60 2.45 -5.74 1.81
CA LEU A 60 1.56 -4.92 0.98
C LEU A 60 0.45 -4.32 1.85
N ALA A 61 0.37 -2.99 1.86
CA ALA A 61 -0.62 -2.21 2.61
C ALA A 61 -1.79 -1.76 1.74
N SER A 62 -1.50 -1.34 0.51
CA SER A 62 -2.51 -0.75 -0.38
C SER A 62 -2.25 -1.03 -1.85
N ILE A 63 -3.35 -1.02 -2.61
CA ILE A 63 -3.35 -1.08 -4.08
C ILE A 63 -4.13 0.14 -4.60
N ALA A 64 -3.55 0.91 -5.51
CA ALA A 64 -4.12 2.17 -6.04
C ALA A 64 -4.58 3.14 -4.93
N GLY A 65 -3.81 3.23 -3.85
CA GLY A 65 -4.13 4.06 -2.67
C GLY A 65 -5.29 3.53 -1.83
N LYS A 66 -5.84 2.35 -2.13
CA LYS A 66 -6.93 1.70 -1.38
C LYS A 66 -6.39 0.75 -0.33
N ASP A 67 -6.97 0.79 0.86
CA ASP A 67 -6.64 -0.15 1.94
C ASP A 67 -7.14 -1.56 1.57
N ILE A 68 -6.23 -2.52 1.48
CA ILE A 68 -6.54 -3.91 1.14
C ILE A 68 -6.46 -4.85 2.35
N ARG A 69 -6.33 -4.30 3.56
CA ARG A 69 -6.21 -5.14 4.76
C ARG A 69 -7.56 -5.82 5.04
N ARG A 70 -7.46 -7.04 5.57
CA ARG A 70 -8.56 -7.81 6.11
C ARG A 70 -8.38 -7.94 7.62
#